data_AF-A0A2K3JFT5-F1
#
_entry.id   AF-A0A2K3JFT5-F1
#
_cell.length_a   1.000
_cell.length_b   1.000
_cell.length_c   1.000
_cell.angle_alpha   90.00
_cell.angle_beta   90.00
_cell.angle_gamma   90.00
#
_symmetry.space_group_name_H-M   'P 1'
#
loop_
_entity.id
_entity.type
_entity.pdbx_description
1 polymer ?
#
loop_
_entity_poly.entity_id
_entity_poly.type
_entity_poly.pdbx_seq_one_letter_code
_entity_poly.pdbx_strand_id
1 'polypeptide(L)'
;MIRKVIVMSNRITELERIRDLVKKSTSDVPKETRKEFWKLVRQIKREVKPDQEEVAIAAETRDILFLLDRGKVYPIAPFLGLEIIGGLLAFLVFLYGMTTPVNWMAVTTWTLTEIFAVVIRFLGLFFVVALFYPCGRFIASKLFGIRLDAWCFDEYKEPTLKIDYVTFLLAPPNRRKWFFFISGLWTLILSMFAGFVGFILGGDILGFAFSLFLILFYVYVIGTGTTSHGRGEMAHYNREKKIEKSWRMKLV
;
A
#
# COMPACT_ATOMS: atom_id res chain seq x y z
N MET A 1 18.99 -44.90 -13.27
CA MET A 1 18.49 -43.78 -12.43
C MET A 1 19.41 -42.58 -12.66
N ILE A 2 19.06 -41.68 -13.57
CA ILE A 2 19.91 -40.53 -13.91
C ILE A 2 19.71 -39.48 -12.82
N ARG A 3 20.73 -39.29 -11.95
CA ARG A 3 20.77 -38.13 -11.06
C ARG A 3 20.87 -36.89 -11.95
N LYS A 4 19.77 -36.15 -12.08
CA LYS A 4 19.75 -34.83 -12.70
C LYS A 4 20.60 -33.93 -11.82
N VAL A 5 21.84 -33.66 -12.22
CA VAL A 5 22.68 -32.63 -11.60
C VAL A 5 21.99 -31.31 -11.90
N ILE A 6 21.24 -30.80 -10.91
CA ILE A 6 20.65 -29.48 -10.98
C ILE A 6 21.83 -28.52 -10.87
N VAL A 7 22.27 -27.99 -12.00
CA VAL A 7 23.21 -26.88 -12.03
C VAL A 7 22.46 -25.71 -11.38
N MET A 8 22.79 -25.39 -10.14
CA MET A 8 22.20 -24.26 -9.41
C MET A 8 22.43 -22.99 -10.23
N SER A 9 21.37 -22.19 -10.41
CA SER A 9 21.52 -20.91 -11.09
C SER A 9 22.42 -20.00 -10.24
N ASN A 10 23.30 -19.22 -10.88
CA ASN A 10 24.11 -18.21 -10.17
C ASN A 10 23.27 -17.27 -9.30
N ARG A 11 21.98 -17.09 -9.65
CA ARG A 11 21.04 -16.27 -8.88
C ARG A 11 20.58 -16.94 -7.59
N ILE A 12 20.35 -18.26 -7.57
CA ILE A 12 20.03 -19.00 -6.34
C ILE A 12 21.18 -18.86 -5.35
N THR A 13 22.42 -19.17 -5.77
CA THR A 13 23.60 -19.06 -4.90
C THR A 13 23.75 -17.65 -4.32
N GLU A 14 23.48 -16.62 -5.13
CA GLU A 14 23.55 -15.24 -4.67
C GLU A 14 22.41 -14.86 -3.72
N LEU A 15 21.19 -15.34 -3.95
CA LEU A 15 20.07 -15.17 -3.02
C LEU A 15 20.35 -15.85 -1.68
N GLU A 16 20.93 -17.04 -1.69
CA GLU A 16 21.33 -17.76 -0.47
C GLU A 16 22.42 -17.01 0.30
N ARG A 17 23.45 -16.50 -0.40
CA ARG A 17 24.48 -15.66 0.19
C ARG A 17 23.86 -14.45 0.90
N ILE A 18 22.94 -13.75 0.23
CA ILE A 18 22.25 -12.60 0.82
C ILE A 18 21.39 -13.02 2.01
N ARG A 19 20.62 -14.11 1.89
CA ARG A 19 19.79 -14.65 2.98
C ARG A 19 20.64 -14.91 4.22
N ASP A 20 21.79 -15.55 4.05
CA ASP A 20 22.67 -15.91 5.16
C ASP A 20 23.29 -14.68 5.82
N LEU A 21 23.64 -13.65 5.04
CA LEU A 21 24.08 -12.36 5.57
C LEU A 21 22.96 -11.68 6.38
N VAL A 22 21.75 -11.65 5.84
CA VAL A 22 20.58 -11.06 6.50
C VAL A 22 20.22 -11.80 7.79
N LYS A 23 20.32 -13.14 7.81
CA LYS A 23 20.09 -13.96 9.02
C LYS A 23 21.11 -13.71 10.12
N LYS A 24 22.37 -13.43 9.76
CA LYS A 24 23.45 -13.15 10.72
C LYS A 24 23.41 -11.72 11.27
N SER A 25 22.75 -10.80 10.56
CA SER A 25 22.58 -9.42 11.00
C SER A 25 21.64 -9.33 12.20
N THR A 26 22.11 -8.77 13.31
CA THR A 26 21.34 -8.62 14.55
C THR A 26 20.55 -7.31 14.62
N SER A 27 20.92 -6.27 13.86
CA SER A 27 20.25 -4.97 13.92
C SER A 27 20.22 -4.20 12.60
N ASP A 28 21.23 -4.32 11.74
CA ASP A 28 21.22 -3.68 10.43
C ASP A 28 21.87 -4.55 9.34
N VAL A 29 21.34 -4.40 8.13
CA VAL A 29 21.82 -5.04 6.91
C VAL A 29 22.40 -3.94 6.02
N PRO A 30 23.66 -4.07 5.56
CA PRO A 30 24.31 -3.06 4.72
C PRO A 30 23.45 -2.64 3.52
N LYS A 31 23.46 -1.33 3.22
CA LYS A 31 22.67 -0.77 2.12
C LYS A 31 22.96 -1.43 0.76
N GLU A 32 24.21 -1.79 0.50
CA GLU A 32 24.58 -2.50 -0.73
C GLU A 32 23.97 -3.89 -0.80
N THR A 33 23.97 -4.67 0.30
CA THR A 33 23.29 -5.97 0.37
C THR A 33 21.79 -5.83 0.09
N ARG A 34 21.12 -4.83 0.69
CA ARG A 34 19.69 -4.56 0.41
C ARG A 34 19.47 -4.20 -1.08
N LYS A 35 20.36 -3.42 -1.67
CA LYS A 35 20.28 -2.99 -3.08
C LYS A 35 20.49 -4.16 -4.05
N GLU A 36 21.44 -5.05 -3.75
CA GLU A 36 21.68 -6.29 -4.47
C GLU A 36 20.45 -7.20 -4.40
N PHE A 37 19.90 -7.40 -3.20
CA PHE A 37 18.66 -8.15 -3.00
C PHE A 37 17.52 -7.62 -3.89
N TRP A 38 17.24 -6.31 -3.84
CA TRP A 38 16.18 -5.72 -4.65
C TRP A 38 16.48 -5.74 -6.16
N LYS A 39 17.75 -5.85 -6.57
CA LYS A 39 18.12 -6.09 -7.98
C LYS A 39 17.71 -7.50 -8.42
N LEU A 40 18.01 -8.53 -7.63
CA LEU A 40 17.63 -9.92 -7.93
C LEU A 40 16.11 -10.10 -7.95
N VAL A 41 15.41 -9.55 -6.94
CA VAL A 41 13.93 -9.54 -6.89
C VAL A 41 13.31 -8.92 -8.15
N ARG A 42 13.89 -7.83 -8.67
CA ARG A 42 13.41 -7.21 -9.92
C ARG A 42 13.63 -8.10 -11.14
N GLN A 43 14.64 -8.96 -11.14
CA GLN A 43 14.85 -9.95 -12.20
C GLN A 43 13.76 -11.02 -12.12
N ILE A 44 13.54 -11.61 -10.93
CA ILE A 44 12.49 -12.61 -10.67
C ILE A 44 11.11 -12.09 -11.11
N LYS A 45 10.75 -10.86 -10.70
CA LYS A 45 9.46 -10.23 -11.07
C LYS A 45 9.21 -10.06 -12.58
N ARG A 46 10.27 -10.09 -13.39
CA ARG A 46 10.24 -9.92 -14.86
C ARG A 46 10.25 -11.26 -15.59
N GLU A 47 10.18 -12.38 -14.89
CA GLU A 47 10.10 -13.70 -15.50
C GLU A 47 8.66 -14.14 -15.70
N VAL A 48 8.44 -14.89 -16.78
CA VAL A 48 7.11 -15.42 -17.11
C VAL A 48 6.72 -16.53 -16.14
N LYS A 49 7.68 -17.39 -15.81
CA LYS A 49 7.57 -18.47 -14.84
C LYS A 49 8.81 -18.42 -13.95
N PRO A 50 8.80 -17.61 -12.88
CA PRO A 50 9.94 -17.57 -11.95
C PRO A 50 10.09 -18.95 -11.29
N ASP A 51 11.34 -19.29 -10.96
CA ASP A 51 11.65 -20.52 -10.25
C ASP A 51 11.09 -20.50 -8.81
N GLN A 52 10.50 -21.60 -8.36
CA GLN A 52 9.81 -21.67 -7.06
C GLN A 52 10.79 -21.59 -5.88
N GLU A 53 11.99 -22.15 -6.03
CA GLU A 53 13.02 -22.12 -5.00
C GLU A 53 13.55 -20.70 -4.84
N GLU A 54 13.82 -20.00 -5.94
CA GLU A 54 14.21 -18.59 -5.91
C GLU A 54 13.14 -17.69 -5.27
N VAL A 55 11.87 -17.93 -5.59
CA VAL A 55 10.75 -17.20 -4.98
C VAL A 55 10.69 -17.45 -3.48
N ALA A 56 10.86 -18.69 -3.04
CA ALA A 56 10.86 -19.05 -1.62
C ALA A 56 12.01 -18.36 -0.87
N ILE A 57 13.25 -18.44 -1.39
CA ILE A 57 14.42 -17.80 -0.77
C ILE A 57 14.25 -16.27 -0.75
N ALA A 58 13.75 -15.68 -1.83
CA ALA A 58 13.52 -14.23 -1.90
C ALA A 58 12.42 -13.77 -0.92
N ALA A 59 11.35 -14.56 -0.75
CA ALA A 59 10.30 -14.28 0.21
C ALA A 59 10.78 -14.39 1.65
N GLU A 60 11.50 -15.45 2.00
CA GLU A 60 12.12 -15.62 3.32
C GLU A 60 13.06 -14.45 3.65
N THR A 61 13.94 -14.11 2.71
CA THR A 61 14.89 -12.99 2.87
C THR A 61 14.16 -11.66 3.05
N ARG A 62 13.11 -11.39 2.26
CA ARG A 62 12.29 -10.18 2.39
C ARG A 62 11.63 -10.11 3.75
N ASP A 63 11.15 -11.23 4.28
CA ASP A 63 10.45 -11.26 5.55
C ASP A 63 11.38 -10.99 6.73
N ILE A 64 12.62 -11.52 6.70
CA ILE A 64 13.64 -11.15 7.69
C ILE A 64 13.96 -9.66 7.60
N LEU A 65 14.20 -9.14 6.40
CA LEU A 65 14.44 -7.70 6.19
C LEU A 65 13.26 -6.85 6.66
N PHE A 66 12.04 -7.31 6.43
CA PHE A 66 10.82 -6.62 6.87
C PHE A 66 10.76 -6.55 8.40
N LEU A 67 11.02 -7.65 9.11
CA LEU A 67 11.00 -7.69 10.57
C LEU A 67 12.11 -6.82 11.19
N LEU A 68 13.30 -6.83 10.59
CA LEU A 68 14.41 -5.96 11.03
C LEU A 68 14.08 -4.47 10.88
N ASP A 69 13.36 -4.10 9.81
CA ASP A 69 13.09 -2.70 9.47
C ASP A 69 11.78 -2.14 10.08
N ARG A 70 10.72 -2.96 10.09
CA ARG A 70 9.37 -2.55 10.52
C ARG A 70 8.99 -3.05 11.91
N GLY A 71 9.67 -4.09 12.41
CA GLY A 71 9.40 -4.69 13.70
C GLY A 71 8.23 -5.67 13.68
N LYS A 72 7.35 -5.58 14.67
CA LYS A 72 6.32 -6.59 14.96
C LYS A 72 5.21 -6.60 13.91
N VAL A 73 4.70 -7.80 13.64
CA VAL A 73 3.52 -8.08 12.84
C VAL A 73 2.42 -8.66 13.72
N TYR A 74 1.16 -8.47 13.35
CA TYR A 74 0.01 -8.83 14.16
C TYR A 74 -1.05 -9.58 13.34
N PRO A 75 -1.96 -10.35 13.98
CA PRO A 75 -3.03 -11.03 13.27
C PRO A 75 -3.96 -10.05 12.54
N ILE A 76 -4.30 -10.33 11.27
CA ILE A 76 -5.08 -9.41 10.43
C ILE A 76 -6.47 -9.14 11.02
N ALA A 77 -7.24 -10.19 11.33
CA ALA A 77 -8.65 -10.05 11.67
C ALA A 77 -8.96 -9.11 12.85
N PRO A 78 -8.33 -9.27 14.04
CA PRO A 78 -8.64 -8.38 15.17
C PRO A 78 -8.19 -6.93 14.92
N PHE A 79 -7.02 -6.72 14.30
CA PHE A 79 -6.52 -5.37 14.05
C PHE A 79 -7.32 -4.65 12.96
N LEU A 80 -7.67 -5.35 11.87
CA LEU A 80 -8.56 -4.80 10.85
C LEU A 80 -9.95 -4.49 11.41
N GLY A 81 -10.46 -5.33 12.35
CA GLY A 81 -11.70 -5.05 13.06
C GLY A 81 -11.63 -3.78 13.91
N LEU A 82 -10.54 -3.59 14.66
CA LEU A 82 -10.30 -2.36 15.44
C LEU A 82 -10.20 -1.12 14.55
N GLU A 83 -9.54 -1.21 13.40
CA GLU A 83 -9.47 -0.13 12.42
C GLU A 83 -10.83 0.24 11.84
N ILE A 84 -11.66 -0.76 11.52
CA ILE A 84 -13.03 -0.53 11.06
C ILE A 84 -13.82 0.21 12.14
N ILE A 85 -13.77 -0.24 13.40
CA ILE A 85 -14.45 0.42 14.52
C ILE A 85 -13.93 1.86 14.68
N GLY A 86 -12.62 2.06 14.69
CA GLY A 86 -12.01 3.39 14.79
C GLY A 86 -12.40 4.30 13.63
N GLY A 87 -12.44 3.78 12.40
CA GLY A 87 -12.88 4.50 11.22
C GLY A 87 -14.35 4.90 11.29
N LEU A 88 -15.22 4.04 11.81
CA LEU A 88 -16.63 4.37 12.07
C LEU A 88 -16.75 5.47 13.14
N LEU A 89 -15.99 5.40 14.23
CA LEU A 89 -15.97 6.45 15.25
C LEU A 89 -15.47 7.78 14.68
N ALA A 90 -14.42 7.77 13.86
CA ALA A 90 -13.94 8.96 13.16
C ALA A 90 -14.99 9.54 12.21
N PHE A 91 -15.78 8.67 11.55
CA PHE A 91 -16.90 9.11 10.72
C PHE A 91 -18.00 9.76 11.56
N LEU A 92 -18.31 9.23 12.74
CA LEU A 92 -19.25 9.87 13.68
C LEU A 92 -18.73 11.24 14.14
N VAL A 93 -17.42 11.41 14.37
CA VAL A 93 -16.82 12.72 14.68
C VAL A 93 -16.98 13.68 13.50
N PHE A 94 -16.76 13.22 12.27
CA PHE A 94 -17.00 14.00 11.06
C PHE A 94 -18.47 14.46 10.97
N LEU A 95 -19.43 13.55 11.20
CA LEU A 95 -20.86 13.84 11.22
C LEU A 95 -21.25 14.79 12.36
N TYR A 96 -20.67 14.61 13.55
CA TYR A 96 -20.88 15.53 14.68
C TYR A 96 -20.41 16.94 14.34
N GLY A 97 -19.27 17.08 13.65
CA GLY A 97 -18.81 18.37 13.17
C GLY A 97 -19.81 19.10 12.26
N MET A 98 -20.76 18.38 11.64
CA MET A 98 -21.81 18.95 10.78
C MET A 98 -22.92 19.66 11.55
N THR A 99 -23.03 19.48 12.87
CA THR A 99 -24.08 20.16 13.67
C THR A 99 -23.89 21.68 13.71
N THR A 100 -22.66 22.15 13.48
CA THR A 100 -22.35 23.59 13.38
C THR A 100 -22.39 24.00 11.90
N PRO A 101 -23.40 24.71 11.39
CA PRO A 101 -23.42 25.10 9.98
C PRO A 101 -22.20 25.95 9.62
N VAL A 102 -21.64 25.72 8.43
CA VAL A 102 -20.49 26.48 7.90
C VAL A 102 -20.88 27.04 6.54
N ASN A 103 -20.76 28.34 6.37
CA ASN A 103 -21.03 28.97 5.08
C ASN A 103 -19.77 28.94 4.18
N TRP A 104 -19.68 27.93 3.31
CA TRP A 104 -18.55 27.76 2.38
C TRP A 104 -18.36 28.91 1.39
N MET A 105 -19.36 29.79 1.20
CA MET A 105 -19.24 30.97 0.34
C MET A 105 -18.64 32.19 1.05
N ALA A 106 -18.50 32.15 2.37
CA ALA A 106 -18.10 33.28 3.21
C ALA A 106 -16.82 33.00 4.02
N VAL A 107 -15.85 32.29 3.42
CA VAL A 107 -14.63 31.81 4.08
C VAL A 107 -13.83 32.93 4.77
N THR A 108 -13.78 34.12 4.17
CA THR A 108 -13.03 35.27 4.72
C THR A 108 -13.66 35.88 5.97
N THR A 109 -14.92 35.55 6.27
CA THR A 109 -15.66 36.06 7.42
C THR A 109 -16.01 34.96 8.42
N TRP A 110 -15.39 33.78 8.32
CA TRP A 110 -15.62 32.71 9.26
C TRP A 110 -15.23 33.10 10.68
N THR A 111 -16.10 32.74 11.61
CA THR A 111 -15.85 32.82 13.04
C THR A 111 -14.87 31.72 13.49
N LEU A 112 -14.29 31.88 14.69
CA LEU A 112 -13.45 30.84 15.30
C LEU A 112 -14.19 29.50 15.45
N THR A 113 -15.50 29.53 15.73
CA THR A 113 -16.34 28.35 15.85
C THR A 113 -16.46 27.60 14.52
N GLU A 114 -16.64 28.31 13.41
CA GLU A 114 -16.68 27.70 12.06
C GLU A 114 -15.32 27.11 11.68
N ILE A 115 -14.23 27.83 11.95
CA ILE A 115 -12.87 27.33 11.71
C ILE A 115 -12.63 26.04 12.50
N PHE A 116 -12.99 26.02 13.78
CA PHE A 116 -12.86 24.83 14.61
C PHE A 116 -13.72 23.67 14.09
N ALA A 117 -14.96 23.93 13.68
CA ALA A 117 -15.82 22.91 13.07
C ALA A 117 -15.19 22.31 11.80
N VAL A 118 -14.64 23.13 10.91
CA VAL A 118 -13.93 22.67 9.70
C VAL A 118 -12.72 21.81 10.06
N VAL A 119 -11.94 22.20 11.08
CA VAL A 119 -10.79 21.40 11.55
C VAL A 119 -11.24 20.04 12.08
N ILE A 120 -12.29 19.98 12.90
CA ILE A 120 -12.82 18.71 13.43
C ILE A 120 -13.34 17.82 12.30
N ARG A 121 -14.06 18.38 11.32
CA ARG A 121 -14.49 17.64 10.12
C ARG A 121 -13.31 17.11 9.34
N PHE A 122 -12.28 17.94 9.13
CA PHE A 122 -11.09 17.54 8.40
C PHE A 122 -10.37 16.38 9.09
N LEU A 123 -10.16 16.47 10.41
CA LEU A 123 -9.55 15.40 11.18
C LEU A 123 -10.40 14.13 11.15
N GLY A 124 -11.72 14.24 11.33
CA GLY A 124 -12.65 13.11 11.21
C GLY A 124 -12.53 12.42 9.85
N LEU A 125 -12.62 13.18 8.76
CA LEU A 125 -12.45 12.68 7.39
C LEU A 125 -11.08 12.04 7.18
N PHE A 126 -10.00 12.69 7.63
CA PHE A 126 -8.65 12.19 7.50
C PHE A 126 -8.50 10.83 8.20
N PHE A 127 -8.98 10.70 9.45
CA PHE A 127 -8.94 9.44 10.18
C PHE A 127 -9.83 8.36 9.57
N VAL A 128 -11.00 8.71 9.00
CA VAL A 128 -11.82 7.77 8.22
C VAL A 128 -10.99 7.18 7.08
N VAL A 129 -10.36 8.01 6.28
CA VAL A 129 -9.57 7.55 5.12
C VAL A 129 -8.35 6.73 5.58
N ALA A 130 -7.64 7.18 6.60
CA ALA A 130 -6.44 6.51 7.11
C ALA A 130 -6.77 5.13 7.74
N LEU A 131 -7.83 5.03 8.54
CA LEU A 131 -8.19 3.80 9.23
C LEU A 131 -8.89 2.79 8.32
N PHE A 132 -9.64 3.24 7.31
CA PHE A 132 -10.22 2.33 6.31
C PHE A 132 -9.27 2.01 5.14
N TYR A 133 -8.11 2.64 5.02
CA TYR A 133 -7.14 2.34 3.97
C TYR A 133 -6.73 0.85 3.89
N PRO A 134 -6.43 0.16 5.01
CA PRO A 134 -6.12 -1.28 5.00
C PRO A 134 -7.24 -2.15 4.40
N CYS A 135 -8.51 -1.72 4.48
CA CYS A 135 -9.62 -2.41 3.84
C CYS A 135 -9.47 -2.43 2.30
N GLY A 136 -8.91 -1.37 1.71
CA GLY A 136 -8.62 -1.31 0.28
C GLY A 136 -7.61 -2.37 -0.15
N ARG A 137 -6.54 -2.55 0.63
CA ARG A 137 -5.57 -3.65 0.43
C ARG A 137 -6.21 -5.01 0.63
N PHE A 138 -7.07 -5.16 1.63
CA PHE A 138 -7.80 -6.41 1.86
C PHE A 138 -8.70 -6.76 0.67
N ILE A 139 -9.47 -5.81 0.14
CA ILE A 139 -10.31 -5.99 -1.05
C ILE A 139 -9.45 -6.34 -2.27
N ALA A 140 -8.38 -5.58 -2.52
CA ALA A 140 -7.45 -5.84 -3.61
C ALA A 140 -6.81 -7.24 -3.52
N SER A 141 -6.49 -7.71 -2.31
CA SER A 141 -5.94 -9.04 -2.06
C SER A 141 -6.87 -10.15 -2.56
N LYS A 142 -8.17 -10.01 -2.29
CA LYS A 142 -9.21 -10.96 -2.71
C LYS A 142 -9.45 -10.90 -4.21
N LEU A 143 -9.51 -9.70 -4.79
CA LEU A 143 -9.76 -9.51 -6.22
C LEU A 143 -8.62 -10.05 -7.10
N PHE A 144 -7.37 -9.92 -6.66
CA PHE A 144 -6.20 -10.28 -7.49
C PHE A 144 -5.49 -11.56 -7.04
N GLY A 145 -5.99 -12.23 -6.00
CA GLY A 145 -5.44 -13.49 -5.49
C GLY A 145 -4.02 -13.37 -4.93
N ILE A 146 -3.69 -12.20 -4.37
CA ILE A 146 -2.41 -11.95 -3.68
C ILE A 146 -2.72 -12.02 -2.19
N ARG A 147 -2.11 -12.96 -1.47
CA ARG A 147 -2.44 -13.15 -0.05
C ARG A 147 -1.80 -12.05 0.82
N LEU A 148 -2.36 -11.90 2.01
CA LEU A 148 -1.85 -11.02 3.05
C LEU A 148 -1.47 -11.90 4.25
N ASP A 149 -0.29 -11.65 4.81
CA ASP A 149 0.25 -12.45 5.91
C ASP A 149 -0.22 -11.93 7.26
N ALA A 150 -0.17 -10.60 7.44
CA ALA A 150 -0.29 -9.98 8.75
C ALA A 150 -0.69 -8.52 8.64
N TRP A 151 -1.15 -7.95 9.74
CA TRP A 151 -1.24 -6.52 9.96
C TRP A 151 0.11 -5.97 10.45
N CYS A 152 0.48 -4.76 10.04
CA CYS A 152 1.76 -4.15 10.39
C CYS A 152 1.73 -2.62 10.22
N PHE A 153 2.78 -1.96 10.69
CA PHE A 153 3.08 -0.57 10.34
C PHE A 153 4.03 -0.50 9.15
N ASP A 154 3.83 0.49 8.27
CA ASP A 154 4.69 0.74 7.12
C ASP A 154 5.94 1.59 7.46
N GLU A 155 6.61 2.17 6.45
CA GLU A 155 7.76 3.09 6.67
C GLU A 155 7.41 4.35 7.43
N TYR A 156 6.21 4.85 7.19
CA TYR A 156 5.72 6.11 7.72
C TYR A 156 4.94 5.89 9.03
N LYS A 157 5.00 4.67 9.58
CA LYS A 157 4.26 4.24 10.77
C LYS A 157 2.73 4.31 10.56
N GLU A 158 2.30 4.16 9.32
CA GLU A 158 0.89 4.05 8.98
C GLU A 158 0.42 2.60 9.07
N PRO A 159 -0.80 2.37 9.57
CA PRO A 159 -1.41 1.04 9.58
C PRO A 159 -1.53 0.47 8.17
N THR A 160 -1.13 -0.78 7.98
CA THR A 160 -1.26 -1.46 6.69
C THR A 160 -1.27 -2.99 6.83
N LEU A 161 -1.43 -3.67 5.70
CA LEU A 161 -1.39 -5.12 5.61
C LEU A 161 -0.11 -5.57 4.89
N LYS A 162 0.64 -6.48 5.54
CA LYS A 162 1.82 -7.15 5.00
C LYS A 162 1.37 -8.12 3.91
N ILE A 163 1.90 -7.91 2.71
CA ILE A 163 1.70 -8.80 1.56
C ILE A 163 2.52 -10.09 1.76
N ASP A 164 1.88 -11.24 1.48
CA ASP A 164 2.56 -12.54 1.30
C ASP A 164 3.44 -12.46 0.06
N TYR A 165 4.75 -12.44 0.29
CA TYR A 165 5.69 -12.17 -0.80
C TYR A 165 5.77 -13.31 -1.81
N VAL A 166 5.46 -14.55 -1.43
CA VAL A 166 5.43 -15.69 -2.34
C VAL A 166 4.32 -15.52 -3.36
N THR A 167 3.08 -15.35 -2.89
CA THR A 167 1.93 -15.17 -3.81
C THR A 167 2.05 -13.89 -4.62
N PHE A 168 2.65 -12.85 -4.05
CA PHE A 168 2.96 -11.63 -4.78
C PHE A 168 3.96 -11.87 -5.91
N LEU A 169 5.11 -12.52 -5.67
CA LEU A 169 6.11 -12.75 -6.73
C LEU A 169 5.58 -13.67 -7.84
N LEU A 170 4.74 -14.66 -7.49
CA LEU A 170 4.12 -15.57 -8.44
C LEU A 170 2.97 -14.93 -9.24
N ALA A 171 2.31 -13.90 -8.70
CA ALA A 171 1.24 -13.22 -9.42
C ALA A 171 1.80 -12.48 -10.65
N PRO A 172 1.17 -12.57 -11.83
CA PRO A 172 1.63 -11.86 -13.02
C PRO A 172 1.61 -10.33 -12.82
N PRO A 173 2.48 -9.57 -13.51
CA PRO A 173 2.59 -8.12 -13.32
C PRO A 173 1.26 -7.35 -13.45
N ASN A 174 0.37 -7.78 -14.35
CA ASN A 174 -0.95 -7.16 -14.49
C ASN A 174 -1.77 -7.23 -13.18
N ARG A 175 -1.77 -8.38 -12.49
CA ARG A 175 -2.48 -8.54 -11.20
C ARG A 175 -1.84 -7.69 -10.10
N ARG A 176 -0.51 -7.69 -9.99
CA ARG A 176 0.22 -6.88 -8.99
C ARG A 176 0.00 -5.38 -9.17
N LYS A 177 0.03 -4.92 -10.43
CA LYS A 177 -0.23 -3.52 -10.78
C LYS A 177 -1.62 -3.10 -10.31
N TRP A 178 -2.65 -3.87 -10.66
CA TRP A 178 -4.02 -3.54 -10.27
C TRP A 178 -4.28 -3.69 -8.77
N PHE A 179 -3.58 -4.59 -8.07
CA PHE A 179 -3.61 -4.67 -6.62
C PHE A 179 -3.26 -3.31 -5.96
N PHE A 180 -2.16 -2.69 -6.36
CA PHE A 180 -1.76 -1.38 -5.82
C PHE A 180 -2.71 -0.26 -6.28
N PHE A 181 -3.16 -0.29 -7.53
CA PHE A 181 -4.11 0.71 -8.03
C PHE A 181 -5.43 0.71 -7.24
N ILE A 182 -6.04 -0.47 -7.03
CA ILE A 182 -7.29 -0.58 -6.28
C ILE A 182 -7.09 -0.21 -4.81
N SER A 183 -5.96 -0.57 -4.21
CA SER A 183 -5.63 -0.17 -2.84
C SER A 183 -5.60 1.35 -2.67
N GLY A 184 -5.00 2.08 -3.62
CA GLY A 184 -5.02 3.54 -3.60
C GLY A 184 -6.34 4.16 -4.09
N LEU A 185 -7.08 3.52 -5.00
CA LEU A 185 -8.40 4.00 -5.43
C LEU A 185 -9.40 3.98 -4.27
N TRP A 186 -9.24 3.08 -3.32
CA TRP A 186 -10.12 2.93 -2.16
C TRP A 186 -10.19 4.20 -1.30
N THR A 187 -9.08 4.90 -1.08
CA THR A 187 -9.07 6.17 -0.32
C THR A 187 -9.89 7.24 -1.03
N LEU A 188 -9.85 7.29 -2.37
CA LEU A 188 -10.68 8.20 -3.15
C LEU A 188 -12.17 7.86 -3.00
N ILE A 189 -12.53 6.57 -3.08
CA ILE A 189 -13.92 6.11 -2.91
C ILE A 189 -14.45 6.52 -1.53
N LEU A 190 -13.68 6.30 -0.46
CA LEU A 190 -14.05 6.69 0.90
C LEU A 190 -14.23 8.21 1.04
N SER A 191 -13.31 8.99 0.46
CA SER A 191 -13.36 10.45 0.47
C SER A 191 -14.61 10.97 -0.25
N MET A 192 -14.92 10.39 -1.41
CA MET A 192 -16.10 10.74 -2.20
C MET A 192 -17.39 10.36 -1.47
N PHE A 193 -17.42 9.20 -0.82
CA PHE A 193 -18.55 8.75 -0.01
C PHE A 193 -18.80 9.71 1.15
N ALA A 194 -17.76 10.05 1.93
CA ALA A 194 -17.88 11.01 3.01
C ALA A 194 -18.28 12.42 2.51
N GLY A 195 -17.75 12.84 1.36
CA GLY A 195 -18.16 14.09 0.70
C GLY A 195 -19.63 14.10 0.29
N PHE A 196 -20.13 13.01 -0.29
CA PHE A 196 -21.54 12.86 -0.63
C PHE A 196 -22.43 12.95 0.61
N VAL A 197 -22.09 12.23 1.68
CA VAL A 197 -22.86 12.28 2.94
C VAL A 197 -22.81 13.68 3.56
N GLY A 198 -21.63 14.30 3.65
CA GLY A 198 -21.47 15.66 4.19
C GLY A 198 -22.23 16.72 3.39
N PHE A 199 -22.25 16.59 2.06
CA PHE A 199 -22.99 17.49 1.19
C PHE A 199 -24.50 17.39 1.40
N ILE A 200 -25.04 16.16 1.47
CA ILE A 200 -26.47 15.94 1.69
C ILE A 200 -26.92 16.43 3.08
N LEU A 201 -26.11 16.21 4.11
CA LEU A 201 -26.50 16.52 5.49
C LEU A 201 -26.30 17.98 5.89
N GLY A 202 -25.30 18.66 5.32
CA GLY A 202 -24.92 20.01 5.76
C GLY A 202 -24.36 20.92 4.68
N GLY A 203 -24.48 20.56 3.40
CA GLY A 203 -23.85 21.30 2.30
C GLY A 203 -22.31 21.31 2.38
N ASP A 204 -21.73 20.33 3.09
CA ASP A 204 -20.29 20.26 3.31
C ASP A 204 -19.54 19.79 2.06
N ILE A 205 -18.51 20.55 1.65
CA ILE A 205 -17.73 20.27 0.45
C ILE A 205 -16.36 19.62 0.75
N LEU A 206 -16.02 19.40 2.02
CA LEU A 206 -14.67 19.02 2.42
C LEU A 206 -14.26 17.66 1.87
N GLY A 207 -15.17 16.68 1.90
CA GLY A 207 -14.92 15.36 1.33
C GLY A 207 -14.70 15.40 -0.20
N PHE A 208 -15.43 16.27 -0.92
CA PHE A 208 -15.20 16.49 -2.34
C PHE A 208 -13.88 17.21 -2.62
N ALA A 209 -13.54 18.24 -1.83
CA ALA A 209 -12.26 18.94 -1.95
C ALA A 209 -11.08 17.99 -1.71
N PHE A 210 -11.16 17.14 -0.69
CA PHE A 210 -10.16 16.12 -0.40
C PHE A 210 -10.06 15.07 -1.52
N SER A 211 -11.21 14.63 -2.05
CA SER A 211 -11.25 13.72 -3.21
C SER A 211 -10.60 14.34 -4.45
N LEU A 212 -10.87 15.61 -4.74
CA LEU A 212 -10.24 16.33 -5.84
C LEU A 212 -8.72 16.42 -5.67
N PHE A 213 -8.25 16.71 -4.46
CA PHE A 213 -6.82 16.69 -4.15
C PHE A 213 -6.19 15.31 -4.41
N LEU A 214 -6.84 14.23 -3.96
CA LEU A 214 -6.38 12.86 -4.23
C LEU A 214 -6.35 12.54 -5.74
N ILE A 215 -7.38 12.95 -6.49
CA ILE A 215 -7.42 12.77 -7.96
C ILE A 215 -6.24 13.49 -8.61
N LEU A 216 -6.02 14.77 -8.30
CA LEU A 216 -4.92 15.55 -8.86
C LEU A 216 -3.57 14.92 -8.51
N PHE A 217 -3.39 14.47 -7.26
CA PHE A 217 -2.18 13.78 -6.82
C PHE A 217 -1.98 12.44 -7.58
N TYR A 218 -3.02 11.63 -7.72
CA TYR A 218 -2.94 10.35 -8.45
C TYR A 218 -2.68 10.55 -9.94
N VAL A 219 -3.37 11.50 -10.59
CA VAL A 219 -3.12 11.87 -11.98
C VAL A 219 -1.69 12.35 -12.17
N TYR A 220 -1.18 13.19 -11.27
CA TYR A 220 0.22 13.63 -11.30
C TYR A 220 1.21 12.46 -11.16
N VAL A 221 1.03 11.59 -10.16
CA VAL A 221 1.94 10.46 -9.92
C VAL A 221 1.90 9.48 -11.09
N ILE A 222 0.72 9.10 -11.57
CA ILE A 222 0.55 8.19 -12.71
C ILE A 222 1.09 8.82 -14.00
N GLY A 223 0.75 10.08 -14.27
CA GLY A 223 1.14 10.81 -15.48
C GLY A 223 2.64 11.00 -15.60
N THR A 224 3.33 11.31 -14.50
CA THR A 224 4.80 11.42 -14.47
C THR A 224 5.52 10.07 -14.50
N GLY A 225 4.83 8.96 -14.24
CA GLY A 225 5.44 7.63 -14.18
C GLY A 225 6.48 7.48 -13.05
N THR A 226 6.43 8.33 -12.02
CA THR A 226 7.35 8.29 -10.88
C THR A 226 7.18 6.99 -10.08
N THR A 227 8.29 6.46 -9.56
CA THR A 227 8.33 5.23 -8.75
C THR A 227 8.94 5.46 -7.37
N SER A 228 9.01 6.72 -6.94
CA SER A 228 9.54 7.14 -5.64
C SER A 228 8.69 6.60 -4.50
N HIS A 229 9.33 6.21 -3.40
CA HIS A 229 8.69 5.58 -2.25
C HIS A 229 7.64 6.50 -1.58
N GLY A 230 7.94 7.80 -1.44
CA GLY A 230 7.02 8.79 -0.84
C GLY A 230 5.81 9.18 -1.70
N ARG A 231 5.45 8.40 -2.71
CA ARG A 231 4.27 8.64 -3.57
C ARG A 231 3.20 7.55 -3.40
N GLY A 232 3.34 6.74 -2.34
CA GLY A 232 2.37 5.74 -1.92
C GLY A 232 2.05 4.69 -3.00
N GLU A 233 0.81 4.23 -3.00
CA GLU A 233 0.33 3.13 -3.85
C GLU A 233 0.51 3.40 -5.36
N MET A 234 0.35 4.64 -5.80
CA MET A 234 0.43 4.98 -7.22
C MET A 234 1.87 4.88 -7.77
N ALA A 235 2.88 5.06 -6.92
CA ALA A 235 4.27 4.76 -7.31
C ALA A 235 4.54 3.26 -7.42
N HIS A 236 3.92 2.43 -6.57
CA HIS A 236 3.99 0.97 -6.70
C HIS A 236 3.28 0.51 -7.98
N TYR A 237 2.12 1.08 -8.29
CA TYR A 237 1.42 0.87 -9.57
C TYR A 237 2.33 1.18 -10.77
N ASN A 238 2.98 2.34 -10.80
CA ASN A 238 3.89 2.71 -11.89
C ASN A 238 5.10 1.76 -12.01
N ARG A 239 5.63 1.30 -10.87
CA ARG A 239 6.74 0.35 -10.83
C ARG A 239 6.34 -0.98 -11.47
N GLU A 240 5.17 -1.50 -11.10
CA GLU A 240 4.65 -2.75 -11.67
C GLU A 240 4.23 -2.57 -13.15
N LYS A 241 3.73 -1.40 -13.55
CA LYS A 241 3.48 -1.06 -14.98
C LYS A 241 4.76 -1.11 -15.82
N LYS A 242 5.89 -0.60 -15.29
CA LYS A 242 7.21 -0.70 -15.97
C LYS A 242 7.67 -2.16 -16.08
N ILE A 243 7.46 -2.96 -15.03
CA ILE A 243 7.78 -4.39 -15.04
C ILE A 243 6.91 -5.12 -16.07
N GLU A 244 5.61 -4.85 -16.11
CA GLU A 244 4.68 -5.43 -17.07
C GLU A 244 5.10 -5.16 -18.51
N LYS A 245 5.51 -3.93 -18.85
CA LYS A 245 6.01 -3.61 -20.20
C LYS A 245 7.20 -4.51 -20.57
N SER A 246 8.18 -4.65 -19.67
CA SER A 246 9.34 -5.53 -19.91
C SER A 246 8.99 -7.02 -19.96
N TRP A 247 7.97 -7.42 -19.22
CA TRP A 247 7.50 -8.80 -19.15
C TRP A 247 6.75 -9.22 -20.43
N ARG A 248 5.89 -8.34 -20.96
CA ARG A 248 5.15 -8.57 -22.21
C ARG A 248 6.08 -8.74 -23.41
N MET A 249 7.20 -8.01 -23.45
CA MET A 249 8.20 -8.15 -24.53
C MET A 249 8.89 -9.52 -24.56
N LYS A 250 8.81 -10.32 -23.49
CA LYS A 250 9.35 -11.68 -23.44
C LYS A 250 8.33 -12.78 -23.81
N LEU A 251 7.07 -12.40 -23.97
CA LEU A 251 6.00 -13.32 -24.37
C LEU A 251 5.81 -13.39 -25.89
N VAL A 252 6.27 -12.35 -26.59
CA VAL A 252 6.33 -12.27 -28.05
C VAL A 252 7.63 -12.92 -28.49
#